data_AF-A0ABD5S8N6-F1
#
_entry.id   AF-A0ABD5S8N6-F1
#
_cell.length_a   1.000
_cell.length_b   1.000
_cell.length_c   1.000
_cell.angle_alpha   90.00
_cell.angle_beta   90.00
_cell.angle_gamma   90.00
#
_symmetry.space_group_name_H-M   'P 1'
#
loop_
_entity.id
_entity.type
_entity.pdbx_description
1 polymer ?
#
loop_
_entity_poly.entity_id
_entity_poly.type
_entity_poly.pdbx_seq_one_letter_code
_entity_poly.pdbx_strand_id
1 'polypeptide(L)'
;AELGAVAGDADPDAVESFGEYAERVGVAFQMRDDVLDATADAGDLGKPTGQDAEMDRPSVLQVTSLTPEEINARAREQSDLALEALEDADPPETEAIEYLRDLAEFVVVRER
;
A
#
# COMPACT_ATOMS: atom_id res chain seq x y z
N ALA A 1 9.45 -7.87 -4.41
CA ALA A 1 10.72 -7.21 -4.75
C ALA A 1 11.91 -8.01 -4.25
N GLU A 2 11.99 -8.35 -2.96
CA GLU A 2 13.05 -9.17 -2.35
C GLU A 2 13.45 -10.44 -3.13
N LEU A 3 12.49 -11.29 -3.53
CA LEU A 3 12.76 -12.49 -4.35
C LEU A 3 13.44 -12.17 -5.69
N GLY A 4 13.13 -11.02 -6.29
CA GLY A 4 13.78 -10.54 -7.52
C GLY A 4 15.20 -10.05 -7.26
N ALA A 5 15.44 -9.38 -6.13
CA ALA A 5 16.78 -8.95 -5.70
C ALA A 5 17.69 -10.15 -5.43
N VAL A 6 17.19 -11.16 -4.71
CA VAL A 6 17.92 -12.42 -4.48
C VAL A 6 18.22 -13.14 -5.80
N ALA A 7 17.25 -13.20 -6.72
CA ALA A 7 17.45 -13.82 -8.03
C ALA A 7 18.42 -13.04 -8.93
N GLY A 8 18.62 -11.74 -8.68
CA GLY A 8 19.55 -10.87 -9.38
C GLY A 8 20.96 -10.82 -8.76
N ASP A 9 21.26 -11.68 -7.78
CA ASP A 9 22.52 -11.68 -7.01
C ASP A 9 22.84 -10.30 -6.37
N ALA A 10 21.80 -9.59 -5.90
CA ALA A 10 21.99 -8.33 -5.18
C ALA A 10 22.68 -8.56 -3.83
N ASP A 11 23.43 -7.55 -3.39
CA ASP A 11 24.07 -7.58 -2.07
C ASP A 11 23.03 -7.62 -0.93
N PRO A 12 23.37 -8.19 0.25
CA PRO A 12 22.40 -8.38 1.34
C PRO A 12 21.69 -7.11 1.80
N ASP A 13 22.40 -5.98 1.85
CA ASP A 13 21.84 -4.69 2.25
C ASP A 13 20.78 -4.23 1.23
N ALA A 14 21.03 -4.44 -0.07
CA ALA A 14 20.04 -4.14 -1.11
C ALA A 14 18.83 -5.07 -1.03
N VAL A 15 19.03 -6.35 -0.70
CA VAL A 15 17.92 -7.30 -0.50
C VAL A 15 17.02 -6.86 0.67
N GLU A 16 17.61 -6.39 1.77
CA GLU A 16 16.88 -5.85 2.92
C GLU A 16 16.08 -4.60 2.52
N SER A 17 16.70 -3.65 1.82
CA SER A 17 16.03 -2.44 1.31
C SER A 17 14.87 -2.77 0.35
N PHE A 18 15.04 -3.75 -0.55
CA PHE A 18 13.94 -4.24 -1.39
C PHE A 18 12.84 -4.98 -0.61
N GLY A 19 13.20 -5.60 0.51
CA GLY A 19 12.25 -6.17 1.47
C GLY A 19 11.42 -5.08 2.15
N GLU A 20 12.07 -4.05 2.67
CA GLU A 20 11.39 -2.90 3.28
C GLU A 20 10.48 -2.20 2.27
N TYR A 21 10.96 -1.92 1.05
CA TYR A 21 10.12 -1.39 -0.03
C TYR A 21 8.83 -2.23 -0.19
N ALA A 22 8.95 -3.55 -0.28
CA ALA A 22 7.80 -4.42 -0.52
C ALA A 22 6.81 -4.44 0.66
N GLU A 23 7.32 -4.41 1.89
CA GLU A 23 6.51 -4.32 3.10
C GLU A 23 5.72 -3.00 3.12
N ARG A 24 6.41 -1.87 2.92
CA ARG A 24 5.83 -0.54 2.95
C ARG A 24 4.75 -0.35 1.89
N VAL A 25 5.00 -0.79 0.65
CA VAL A 25 3.98 -0.77 -0.43
C VAL A 25 2.78 -1.65 -0.06
N GLY A 26 3.01 -2.84 0.51
CA GLY A 26 1.94 -3.74 0.93
C GLY A 26 1.04 -3.12 2.01
N VAL A 27 1.65 -2.46 3.00
CA VAL A 27 0.91 -1.75 4.06
C VAL A 27 0.13 -0.57 3.49
N ALA A 28 0.74 0.26 2.63
CA ALA A 28 0.07 1.38 1.98
C ALA A 28 -1.15 0.91 1.18
N PHE A 29 -1.01 -0.19 0.43
CA PHE A 29 -2.08 -0.79 -0.34
C PHE A 29 -3.24 -1.25 0.55
N GLN A 30 -2.97 -2.01 1.62
CA GLN A 30 -4.03 -2.49 2.51
C GLN A 30 -4.78 -1.34 3.21
N MET A 31 -4.06 -0.29 3.64
CA MET A 31 -4.67 0.90 4.23
C MET A 31 -5.62 1.60 3.24
N ARG A 32 -5.21 1.70 1.97
CA ARG A 32 -6.05 2.31 0.93
C ARG A 32 -7.27 1.44 0.60
N ASP A 33 -7.09 0.13 0.48
CA ASP A 33 -8.15 -0.85 0.21
C ASP A 33 -9.23 -0.82 1.31
N ASP A 34 -8.82 -0.84 2.58
CA ASP A 34 -9.73 -0.76 3.73
C ASP A 34 -10.55 0.54 3.75
N VAL A 35 -9.94 1.67 3.36
CA VAL A 35 -10.63 2.96 3.25
C VAL A 35 -11.60 2.96 2.08
N LEU A 36 -11.21 2.42 0.92
CA LEU A 36 -12.08 2.31 -0.24
C LEU A 36 -13.30 1.43 0.08
N ASP A 37 -13.10 0.29 0.71
CA ASP A 37 -14.17 -0.63 1.10
C ASP A 37 -15.14 0.00 2.12
N ALA A 38 -14.64 0.75 3.10
CA ALA A 38 -15.50 1.37 4.11
C ALA A 38 -16.20 2.65 3.65
N THR A 39 -15.63 3.36 2.67
CA THR A 39 -16.24 4.57 2.09
C THR A 39 -17.13 4.27 0.89
N ALA A 40 -16.96 3.09 0.29
CA ALA A 40 -17.85 2.56 -0.73
C ALA A 40 -19.11 1.93 -0.09
N ASP A 41 -20.09 2.74 0.35
CA ASP A 41 -21.56 2.52 0.14
C ASP A 41 -22.42 3.52 0.96
N ALA A 42 -23.58 4.04 0.50
CA ALA A 42 -24.72 3.34 -0.12
C ALA A 42 -25.40 4.10 -1.30
N GLY A 43 -24.68 4.99 -2.00
CA GLY A 43 -25.26 5.83 -3.05
C GLY A 43 -25.43 5.17 -4.42
N ASP A 44 -24.63 4.14 -4.72
CA ASP A 44 -24.57 3.48 -6.04
C ASP A 44 -25.43 2.19 -6.10
N LEU A 45 -25.83 1.63 -4.94
CA LEU A 45 -26.71 0.46 -4.83
C LEU A 45 -28.06 0.87 -4.23
N GLY A 46 -29.09 0.95 -5.07
CA GLY A 46 -30.42 1.42 -4.68
C GLY A 46 -31.21 0.48 -3.76
N LYS A 47 -30.76 0.18 -2.53
CA LYS A 47 -31.56 -0.38 -1.41
C LYS A 47 -30.85 -0.27 -0.04
N PRO A 48 -31.60 -0.35 1.08
CA PRO A 48 -31.31 0.39 2.30
C PRO A 48 -30.17 -0.20 3.13
N THR A 49 -29.38 0.72 3.67
CA THR A 49 -28.36 0.58 4.70
C THR A 49 -28.77 -0.35 5.84
N GLY A 50 -27.88 -1.29 6.20
CA GLY A 50 -27.98 -2.02 7.47
C GLY A 50 -27.61 -3.51 7.49
N GLN A 51 -26.83 -4.05 6.54
CA GLN A 51 -26.40 -5.46 6.58
C GLN A 51 -24.89 -5.71 6.62
N ASP A 52 -24.02 -4.69 6.58
CA ASP A 52 -22.56 -4.91 6.64
C ASP A 52 -22.01 -4.90 8.08
N ALA A 53 -22.73 -5.57 8.98
CA ALA A 53 -22.15 -6.13 10.18
C ALA A 53 -21.79 -7.63 9.98
N GLU A 54 -21.99 -8.19 8.77
CA GLU A 54 -21.87 -9.64 8.51
C GLU A 54 -20.51 -10.10 7.95
N MET A 55 -19.52 -9.21 7.77
CA MET A 55 -18.15 -9.64 7.52
C MET A 55 -17.25 -9.24 8.68
N ASP A 56 -17.06 -10.19 9.60
CA ASP A 56 -16.21 -10.19 10.81
C ASP A 56 -14.69 -10.05 10.49
N ARG A 57 -14.35 -9.26 9.45
CA ARG A 57 -12.98 -8.99 9.03
C ARG A 57 -12.60 -7.62 9.61
N PRO A 58 -11.72 -7.56 10.63
CA PRO A 58 -11.32 -6.28 11.20
C PRO A 58 -10.58 -5.45 10.14
N SER A 59 -11.20 -4.37 9.67
CA SER A 59 -10.54 -3.37 8.83
C SER A 59 -9.79 -2.35 9.68
N VAL A 60 -8.79 -1.67 9.12
CA VAL A 60 -8.00 -0.66 9.83
C VAL A 60 -8.89 0.42 10.46
N LEU A 61 -10.04 0.74 9.85
CA LEU A 61 -11.04 1.68 10.39
C LEU A 61 -11.81 1.14 11.59
N GLN A 62 -11.97 -0.17 11.72
CA GLN A 62 -12.65 -0.79 12.87
C GLN A 62 -11.71 -0.95 14.07
N VAL A 63 -10.41 -1.15 13.83
CA VAL A 63 -9.42 -1.36 14.90
C VAL A 63 -8.67 -0.10 15.32
N THR A 64 -8.71 0.96 14.51
CA THR A 64 -8.13 2.27 14.84
C THR A 64 -9.22 3.31 15.07
N SER A 65 -8.94 4.33 15.89
CA SER A 65 -9.86 5.48 16.08
C SER A 65 -9.65 6.57 15.01
N LEU A 66 -9.07 6.20 13.86
CA LEU A 66 -8.62 7.13 12.83
C LEU A 66 -9.71 7.37 11.78
N THR A 67 -9.74 8.57 11.21
CA THR A 67 -10.63 8.88 10.08
C THR A 67 -10.08 8.32 8.76
N PRO A 68 -10.93 8.14 7.73
CA PRO A 68 -10.47 7.79 6.37
C PRO A 68 -9.36 8.71 5.84
N GLU A 69 -9.43 10.01 6.11
CA GLU A 69 -8.40 10.97 5.72
C GLU A 69 -7.07 10.72 6.44
N GLU A 70 -7.11 10.40 7.74
CA GLU A 70 -5.91 10.10 8.53
C GLU A 70 -5.25 8.78 8.11
N ILE A 71 -6.04 7.79 7.67
CA ILE A 71 -5.51 6.54 7.13
C ILE A 71 -4.94 6.76 5.74
N ASN A 72 -5.59 7.56 4.89
CA ASN A 72 -5.04 7.95 3.59
C ASN A 72 -3.71 8.71 3.73
N ALA A 73 -3.59 9.59 4.73
CA ALA A 73 -2.33 10.27 5.03
C ALA A 73 -1.23 9.28 5.44
N ARG A 74 -1.55 8.29 6.28
CA ARG A 74 -0.61 7.22 6.64
C ARG A 74 -0.23 6.32 5.48
N ALA A 75 -1.17 6.00 4.59
CA ALA A 75 -0.87 5.24 3.38
C ALA A 75 0.15 5.98 2.51
N ARG A 76 0.01 7.30 2.35
CA ARG A 76 1.00 8.15 1.67
C ARG A 76 2.36 8.14 2.35
N GLU A 77 2.40 8.28 3.67
CA GLU A 77 3.65 8.16 4.44
C GLU A 77 4.33 6.80 4.23
N GLN A 78 3.57 5.70 4.18
CA GLN A 78 4.14 4.38 3.85
C GLN A 78 4.64 4.30 2.40
N SER A 79 3.97 4.94 1.44
CA SER A 79 4.48 5.05 0.07
C SER A 79 5.78 5.84 0.01
N ASP A 80 5.89 6.96 0.73
CA ASP A 80 7.11 7.76 0.77
C ASP A 80 8.27 6.96 1.36
N LEU A 81 8.05 6.25 2.47
CA LEU A 81 9.04 5.34 3.06
C LEU A 81 9.42 4.18 2.13
N ALA A 82 8.49 3.70 1.30
CA ALA A 82 8.82 2.70 0.30
C ALA A 82 9.79 3.27 -0.75
N LEU A 83 9.54 4.50 -1.23
CA LEU A 83 10.40 5.16 -2.20
C LEU A 83 11.80 5.42 -1.61
N GLU A 84 11.88 5.87 -0.35
CA GLU A 84 13.16 6.01 0.36
C GLU A 84 13.92 4.68 0.44
N ALA A 85 13.26 3.59 0.84
CA ALA A 85 13.88 2.26 0.87
C ALA A 85 14.33 1.78 -0.51
N LEU A 86 13.59 2.11 -1.57
CA LEU A 86 13.99 1.80 -2.94
C LEU A 86 15.22 2.60 -3.38
N GLU A 87 15.34 3.86 -2.95
CA GLU A 87 16.53 4.69 -3.19
C GLU A 87 17.74 4.18 -2.42
N ASP A 88 17.57 3.77 -1.16
CA ASP A 88 18.62 3.21 -0.32
C ASP A 88 19.16 1.87 -0.84
N ALA A 89 18.38 1.14 -1.64
CA ALA A 89 18.84 -0.05 -2.36
C ALA A 89 19.86 0.26 -3.49
N ASP A 90 20.08 1.55 -3.81
CA ASP A 90 20.91 2.08 -4.90
C ASP A 90 20.78 1.26 -6.21
N PRO A 91 19.54 1.06 -6.71
CA PRO A 91 19.33 0.14 -7.81
C PRO A 91 19.71 0.78 -9.16
N PRO A 92 20.08 -0.02 -10.17
CA PRO A 92 20.32 0.52 -11.50
C PRO A 92 19.05 1.10 -12.10
N GLU A 93 19.16 2.27 -12.73
CA GLU A 93 18.07 2.91 -13.47
C GLU A 93 17.62 2.03 -14.63
N THR A 94 16.49 1.34 -14.46
CA THR A 94 15.91 0.40 -15.41
C THR A 94 14.39 0.53 -15.41
N GLU A 95 13.73 0.06 -16.48
CA GLU A 95 12.27 0.01 -16.56
C GLU A 95 11.64 -0.75 -15.38
N ALA A 96 12.34 -1.73 -14.81
CA ALA A 96 11.85 -2.46 -13.65
C ALA A 96 11.82 -1.59 -12.39
N ILE A 97 12.82 -0.73 -12.19
CA ILE A 97 12.85 0.20 -11.05
C ILE A 97 11.84 1.32 -11.25
N GLU A 98 11.69 1.85 -12.47
CA GLU A 98 10.63 2.81 -12.80
C GLU A 98 9.25 2.22 -12.47
N TYR A 99 8.99 0.96 -12.85
CA TYR A 99 7.75 0.28 -12.49
C TYR A 99 7.53 0.19 -10.96
N LEU A 100 8.59 -0.05 -10.17
CA LEU A 100 8.48 -0.08 -8.71
C LEU A 100 8.17 1.31 -8.13
N ARG A 101 8.74 2.38 -8.68
CA ARG A 101 8.40 3.76 -8.30
C ARG A 101 6.94 4.07 -8.61
N ASP A 102 6.54 3.80 -9.85
CA ASP A 102 5.15 3.98 -10.31
C ASP A 102 4.17 3.18 -9.44
N LEU A 103 4.52 1.96 -9.06
CA LEU A 103 3.69 1.12 -8.19
C LEU A 103 3.49 1.75 -6.81
N ALA A 104 4.55 2.24 -6.17
CA ALA A 104 4.46 2.88 -4.86
C ALA A 104 3.55 4.13 -4.90
N GLU A 105 3.71 4.96 -5.92
CA GLU A 105 2.84 6.13 -6.12
C GLU A 105 1.38 5.72 -6.42
N PHE A 106 1.20 4.69 -7.26
CA PHE A 106 -0.12 4.24 -7.69
C PHE A 106 -0.97 3.74 -6.52
N VAL A 107 -0.40 3.00 -5.56
CA VAL A 107 -1.18 2.39 -4.48
C VAL A 107 -1.84 3.41 -3.55
N VAL A 108 -1.37 4.66 -3.51
CA VAL A 108 -1.95 5.74 -2.68
C VAL A 108 -2.82 6.74 -3.44
N VAL A 109 -2.74 6.75 -4.77
CA VAL A 109 -3.54 7.62 -5.64
C VAL A 109 -4.86 6.97 -6.05
N ARG A 110 -4.95 5.64 -6.03
CA ARG A 110 -6.09 4.85 -6.55
C ARG A 110 -7.46 5.41 -6.13
N GLU A 111 -8.25 5.89 -7.10
CA GLU A 111 -9.62 6.41 -6.89
C GLU A 111 -10.73 5.38 -7.16
N ARG A 112 -10.45 4.28 -7.87
CA ARG A 112 -11.22 3.03 -7.97
C ARG A 112 -10.50 2.11 -8.98
#